data_AF-A0A3D5PNQ9-F1
#
_entry.id   AF-A0A3D5PNQ9-F1
#
_cell.length_a   1.000
_cell.length_b   1.000
_cell.length_c   1.000
_cell.angle_alpha   90.00
_cell.angle_beta   90.00
_cell.angle_gamma   90.00
#
_symmetry.space_group_name_H-M   'P 1'
#
loop_
_entity.id
_entity.type
_entity.pdbx_description
1 polymer ?
#
loop_
_entity_poly.entity_id
_entity_poly.type
_entity_poly.pdbx_seq_one_letter_code
_entity_poly.pdbx_strand_id
1 'polypeptide(L)'
;AEKIGNACKACRYFGVGRSSFYRWRDAYQKHGEAGLKNAKSIPKNPANQTPAEIVDKVLYLRRKYHLGPIRIVWYLARYHGIKISDAGVYRILKRNGLNRLP
;
A
#
# COMPACT_ATOMS: atom_id res chain seq x y z
N ALA A 1 14.06 -29.94 -9.03
CA ALA A 1 15.37 -29.76 -9.71
C ALA A 1 16.42 -30.67 -9.10
N GLU A 2 16.57 -30.69 -7.76
CA GLU A 2 17.50 -31.59 -7.05
C GLU A 2 17.26 -33.07 -7.37
N LYS A 3 16.01 -33.55 -7.30
CA LYS A 3 15.66 -34.93 -7.70
C LYS A 3 15.96 -35.27 -9.18
N ILE A 4 15.94 -34.28 -10.07
CA ILE A 4 16.14 -34.47 -11.52
C ILE A 4 17.60 -34.20 -11.92
N GLY A 5 18.41 -33.59 -11.04
CA GLY A 5 19.78 -33.15 -11.32
C GLY A 5 19.92 -32.06 -12.39
N ASN A 6 18.83 -31.68 -13.06
CA ASN A 6 18.85 -30.74 -14.18
C ASN A 6 17.65 -29.79 -14.13
N ALA A 7 17.92 -28.50 -13.89
CA ALA A 7 16.89 -27.46 -13.80
C ALA A 7 16.16 -27.25 -15.13
N CYS A 8 16.84 -27.36 -16.28
CA CYS A 8 16.21 -27.20 -17.60
C CYS A 8 15.21 -28.31 -17.90
N LYS A 9 15.54 -29.57 -17.58
CA LYS A 9 14.62 -30.71 -17.74
C LYS A 9 13.41 -30.57 -16.82
N ALA A 10 13.65 -30.18 -15.55
CA ALA A 10 12.57 -29.94 -14.59
C ALA A 10 11.63 -28.82 -15.06
N CYS A 11 12.17 -27.67 -15.50
CA CYS A 11 11.37 -26.56 -16.01
C CYS A 11 10.49 -26.97 -17.20
N ARG A 12 11.04 -27.74 -18.16
CA ARG A 12 10.28 -28.27 -19.29
C ARG A 12 9.18 -29.23 -18.86
N TYR A 13 9.50 -30.16 -17.95
CA TYR A 13 8.54 -31.14 -17.44
C TYR A 13 7.36 -30.48 -16.73
N PHE A 14 7.62 -29.46 -15.89
CA PHE A 14 6.59 -28.75 -15.14
C PHE A 14 5.95 -27.56 -15.90
N GLY A 15 6.35 -27.31 -17.16
CA GLY A 15 5.83 -26.20 -17.95
C GLY A 15 6.17 -24.81 -17.38
N VAL A 16 7.25 -24.68 -16.61
CA VAL A 16 7.66 -23.44 -15.97
C VAL A 16 8.75 -22.74 -16.79
N GLY A 17 8.59 -21.44 -17.03
CA GLY A 17 9.63 -20.61 -17.63
C GLY A 17 10.90 -20.56 -16.77
N ARG A 18 12.08 -20.69 -17.38
CA ARG A 18 13.36 -20.72 -16.65
C ARG A 18 13.59 -19.48 -15.78
N SER A 19 13.19 -18.31 -16.27
CA SER A 19 13.28 -17.04 -15.53
C SER A 19 12.43 -17.07 -14.25
N SER A 20 11.19 -17.55 -14.34
CA SER A 20 10.30 -17.73 -13.18
C SER A 20 10.87 -18.73 -12.18
N PHE A 21 11.42 -19.85 -12.65
CA PHE A 21 12.06 -20.86 -11.80
C PHE A 21 13.19 -20.26 -10.95
N TYR A 22 14.13 -19.54 -11.57
CA TYR A 22 15.24 -18.94 -10.84
C TYR A 22 14.77 -17.82 -9.89
N ARG A 23 13.82 -16.99 -10.32
CA ARG A 23 13.22 -15.97 -9.44
C ARG A 23 12.60 -16.59 -8.18
N TRP A 24 11.85 -17.68 -8.32
CA TRP A 24 11.26 -18.40 -7.19
C TRP A 24 12.29 -19.12 -6.34
N ARG A 25 13.30 -19.74 -6.96
CA ARG A 25 14.40 -20.38 -6.22
C ARG A 25 15.16 -19.38 -5.36
N ASP A 26 15.50 -18.23 -5.92
CA ASP A 26 16.24 -17.19 -5.19
C ASP A 26 15.38 -16.58 -4.08
N ALA A 27 14.06 -16.40 -4.30
CA ALA A 27 13.12 -15.97 -3.28
C ALA A 27 12.97 -17.00 -2.15
N TYR A 28 12.91 -18.29 -2.51
CA TYR A 28 12.84 -19.40 -1.56
C TYR A 28 14.12 -19.52 -0.73
N GLN A 29 15.29 -19.34 -1.34
CA GLN A 29 16.56 -19.34 -0.61
C GLN A 29 16.66 -18.18 0.40
N LYS A 30 16.11 -17.00 0.07
CA LYS A 30 16.17 -15.82 0.93
C LYS A 30 15.13 -15.81 2.05
N HIS A 31 13.92 -16.32 1.77
CA HIS A 31 12.76 -16.12 2.64
C HIS A 31 11.96 -17.42 2.89
N GLY A 32 12.46 -18.58 2.47
CA GLY A 32 11.76 -19.85 2.56
C GLY A 32 10.45 -19.84 1.78
N GLU A 33 9.47 -20.61 2.25
CA GLU A 33 8.12 -20.66 1.67
C GLU A 33 7.42 -19.27 1.64
N ALA A 34 7.73 -18.39 2.59
CA ALA A 34 7.18 -17.03 2.61
C ALA A 34 7.61 -16.20 1.40
N GLY A 35 8.79 -16.47 0.82
CA GLY A 35 9.29 -15.81 -0.38
C GLY A 35 8.54 -16.17 -1.67
N LEU A 36 7.84 -17.31 -1.67
CA LEU A 36 7.02 -17.75 -2.81
C LEU A 36 5.65 -17.04 -2.83
N LYS A 37 5.24 -16.42 -1.72
CA LYS A 37 4.03 -15.58 -1.69
C LYS A 37 4.27 -14.32 -2.51
N ASN A 38 3.33 -14.01 -3.39
CA ASN A 38 3.41 -12.79 -4.20
C ASN A 38 3.43 -11.55 -3.29
N ALA A 39 4.57 -10.87 -3.25
CA ALA A 39 4.70 -9.57 -2.63
C ALA A 39 3.93 -8.52 -3.45
N LYS A 40 3.34 -7.54 -2.77
CA LYS A 40 2.77 -6.37 -3.45
C LYS A 40 3.92 -5.59 -4.10
N SER A 41 3.82 -5.31 -5.39
CA SER A 41 4.81 -4.52 -6.15
C SER A 41 4.89 -3.05 -5.70
N ILE A 42 3.94 -2.60 -4.86
CA ILE A 42 3.77 -1.20 -4.50
C ILE A 42 4.76 -0.83 -3.38
N PRO A 43 5.49 0.29 -3.49
CA PRO A 43 6.32 0.81 -2.41
C PRO A 43 5.51 0.94 -1.12
N LYS A 44 6.06 0.47 0.01
CA LYS A 44 5.40 0.56 1.32
C LYS A 44 5.15 2.02 1.75
N ASN A 45 6.00 2.95 1.31
CA ASN A 45 5.91 4.38 1.64
C ASN A 45 6.08 5.21 0.36
N PRO A 46 4.99 5.54 -0.38
CA PRO A 46 5.09 6.41 -1.54
C PRO A 46 5.52 7.82 -1.10
N ALA A 47 6.48 8.43 -1.78
CA ALA A 47 7.05 9.74 -1.42
C ALA A 47 6.00 10.86 -1.28
N ASN A 48 4.86 10.74 -1.99
CA ASN A 48 3.76 11.70 -1.96
C ASN A 48 2.68 11.35 -0.93
N GLN A 49 2.96 10.44 0.02
CA GLN A 49 2.02 10.12 1.08
C GLN A 49 1.88 11.32 2.02
N THR A 50 0.63 11.67 2.35
CA THR A 50 0.35 12.71 3.32
C THR A 50 0.97 12.34 4.68
N PRO A 51 1.73 13.26 5.32
CA PRO A 51 2.29 13.05 6.65
C PRO A 51 1.24 12.57 7.66
N ALA A 52 1.64 11.67 8.57
CA ALA A 52 0.75 11.08 9.57
C ALA A 52 0.07 12.15 10.44
N GLU A 53 0.80 13.20 10.83
CA GLU A 53 0.28 14.31 11.63
C GLU A 53 -0.91 15.02 10.97
N ILE A 54 -0.88 15.18 9.64
CA ILE A 54 -1.97 15.80 8.88
C ILE A 54 -3.16 14.83 8.80
N VAL A 55 -2.90 13.53 8.62
CA VAL A 55 -3.93 12.49 8.63
C VAL A 55 -4.68 12.50 9.98
N ASP A 56 -3.95 12.53 11.09
CA ASP A 56 -4.53 12.52 12.43
C ASP A 56 -5.39 13.77 12.69
N LYS A 57 -4.93 14.95 12.25
CA LYS A 57 -5.74 16.18 12.31
C LYS A 57 -7.02 16.07 11.49
N VAL A 58 -6.95 15.53 10.26
CA VAL A 58 -8.15 15.31 9.42
C VAL A 58 -9.15 14.38 10.12
N LEU A 59 -8.67 13.27 10.69
CA LEU A 59 -9.51 12.30 11.39
C LEU A 59 -10.13 12.90 12.66
N TYR A 60 -9.36 13.67 13.42
CA TYR A 60 -9.86 14.39 14.59
C TYR A 60 -10.98 15.37 14.23
N LEU A 61 -10.78 16.21 13.21
CA LEU A 61 -11.79 17.17 12.77
C LEU A 61 -13.07 16.48 12.28
N ARG A 62 -12.91 15.35 11.58
CA ARG A 62 -14.04 14.53 11.12
C ARG A 62 -14.83 13.94 12.30
N ARG A 63 -14.16 13.41 13.32
CA ARG A 63 -14.79 12.75 14.47
C ARG A 63 -15.41 13.74 15.45
N LYS A 64 -14.75 14.88 15.70
CA LYS A 64 -15.19 15.85 16.70
C LYS A 64 -16.29 16.79 16.20
N TYR A 65 -16.20 17.22 14.95
CA TYR A 65 -17.04 18.28 14.41
C TYR A 65 -17.91 17.83 13.22
N HIS A 66 -17.80 16.56 12.80
CA HIS A 66 -18.56 15.98 11.70
C HIS A 66 -18.52 16.82 10.40
N LEU A 67 -17.36 17.46 10.15
CA LEU A 67 -17.21 18.34 9.00
C LEU A 67 -17.10 17.55 7.71
N GLY A 68 -17.66 18.11 6.64
CA GLY A 68 -17.45 17.63 5.28
C GLY A 68 -15.99 17.86 4.80
N PRO A 69 -15.52 17.13 3.78
CA PRO A 69 -14.17 17.24 3.25
C PRO A 69 -13.72 18.68 2.94
N ILE A 70 -14.53 19.45 2.22
CA ILE A 70 -14.26 20.87 1.88
C ILE A 70 -14.08 21.72 3.14
N ARG A 71 -14.92 21.53 4.15
CA ARG A 71 -14.87 22.32 5.38
C ARG A 71 -13.63 21.96 6.21
N ILE A 72 -13.17 20.71 6.18
CA ILE A 72 -11.89 20.29 6.77
C ILE A 72 -10.71 20.97 6.05
N VAL A 73 -10.74 21.04 4.71
CA VAL A 73 -9.71 21.77 3.94
C VAL A 73 -9.62 23.21 4.39
N TRP A 74 -10.75 23.92 4.48
CA TRP A 74 -10.79 25.31 4.91
C TRP A 74 -10.31 25.49 6.35
N TYR A 75 -10.69 24.58 7.25
CA TYR A 75 -10.25 24.61 8.63
C TYR A 75 -8.72 24.47 8.73
N LEU A 76 -8.15 23.50 8.02
CA LEU A 76 -6.71 23.25 8.00
C LEU A 76 -5.93 24.42 7.40
N ALA A 77 -6.44 25.01 6.32
CA ALA A 77 -5.83 26.17 5.70
C ALA A 77 -5.86 27.40 6.63
N ARG A 78 -6.99 27.65 7.29
CA ARG A 78 -7.20 28.84 8.14
C ARG A 78 -6.49 28.78 9.49
N TYR A 79 -6.59 27.66 10.19
CA TYR A 79 -6.12 27.55 11.58
C TYR A 79 -4.77 26.85 11.74
N HIS A 80 -4.35 26.08 10.73
CA HIS A 80 -3.11 25.32 10.79
C HIS A 80 -2.13 25.67 9.66
N GLY A 81 -2.51 26.52 8.70
CA GLY A 81 -1.64 26.87 7.55
C GLY A 81 -1.36 25.70 6.60
N ILE A 82 -2.11 24.59 6.71
CA ILE A 82 -1.86 23.36 5.96
C ILE A 82 -2.74 23.37 4.70
N LYS A 83 -2.10 23.33 3.53
CA LYS A 83 -2.79 23.22 2.24
C LYS A 83 -2.91 21.75 1.84
N ILE A 84 -4.14 21.25 1.79
CA ILE A 84 -4.47 19.91 1.31
C ILE A 84 -5.66 19.99 0.35
N SER A 85 -5.67 19.16 -0.69
CA SER A 85 -6.80 19.10 -1.61
C SER A 85 -7.99 18.38 -0.99
N ASP A 86 -9.19 18.75 -1.41
CA ASP A 86 -10.44 18.08 -1.03
C ASP A 86 -10.40 16.57 -1.32
N ALA A 87 -9.92 16.20 -2.51
CA ALA A 87 -9.72 14.80 -2.89
C ALA A 87 -8.72 14.08 -1.96
N GLY A 88 -7.69 14.77 -1.47
CA GLY A 88 -6.75 14.24 -0.48
C GLY A 88 -7.44 13.92 0.84
N VAL A 89 -8.21 14.87 1.37
CA VAL A 89 -9.03 14.68 2.57
C VAL A 89 -10.01 13.53 2.38
N TYR A 90 -10.75 13.49 1.27
CA TYR A 90 -11.68 12.41 0.96
C TYR A 90 -11.01 11.03 0.95
N ARG A 91 -9.84 10.88 0.30
CA ARG A 91 -9.11 9.61 0.27
C ARG A 91 -8.64 9.19 1.66
N ILE A 92 -8.21 10.14 2.49
CA ILE A 92 -7.83 9.89 3.89
C ILE A 92 -9.03 9.35 4.66
N LEU A 93 -10.19 10.00 4.54
CA LEU A 93 -11.43 9.54 5.19
C LEU A 93 -11.84 8.15 4.68
N LYS A 94 -11.68 7.88 3.38
CA LYS A 94 -12.04 6.60 2.75
C LYS A 94 -11.19 5.45 3.22
N ARG A 95 -9.89 5.69 3.33
CA ARG A 95 -8.95 4.70 3.87
C ARG A 95 -9.24 4.35 5.34
N ASN A 96 -9.85 5.27 6.08
CA ASN A 96 -10.20 5.12 7.49
C ASN A 96 -11.69 4.80 7.74
N GLY A 97 -12.48 4.53 6.70
CA GLY A 97 -13.90 4.17 6.83
C GLY A 97 -14.85 5.32 7.22
N LEU A 98 -14.40 6.57 7.24
CA LEU A 98 -15.18 7.73 7.71
C LEU A 98 -15.87 8.53 6.59
N ASN A 99 -16.18 7.89 5.47
CA ASN A 99 -16.74 8.55 4.29
C ASN A 99 -18.16 9.05 4.45
N ARG A 100 -18.94 8.33 5.25
CA ARG A 100 -20.32 8.67 5.53
C ARG A 100 -20.34 9.48 6.82
N LEU A 101 -21.19 10.50 6.86
CA LEU A 101 -21.50 11.15 8.12
C LEU A 101 -22.41 10.20 8.90
N PRO A 102 -22.29 10.17 10.25
CA PRO A 102 -23.30 9.53 11.09
C PRO A 102 -24.66 10.23 10.92
#